data_AF-A0A2E0SPY8-F1
#
_entry.id   AF-A0A2E0SPY8-F1
#
_cell.length_a   1.000
_cell.length_b   1.000
_cell.length_c   1.000
_cell.angle_alpha   90.00
_cell.angle_beta   90.00
_cell.angle_gamma   90.00
#
_symmetry.space_group_name_H-M   'P 1'
#
loop_
_entity.id
_entity.type
_entity.pdbx_description
1 polymer ?
#
loop_
_entity_poly.entity_id
_entity_poly.type
_entity_poly.pdbx_seq_one_letter_code
_entity_poly.pdbx_strand_id
1 'polypeptide(L)'
;MHSYGQLLSRYPLTIVVVTLLALLSFNELLHAEHDGKVQILLLGDSTTEGSIPRLMKPEGPHLEAVLEQLLAAQKDLPPTHVINSSLSGEYIDRLFSSGRYDRDVAKLPGIDYIFIRYGINDRARLNDFKTEFPEDFHQLLARLRQDHPEAVLIPMTVIPFSNEEASTE
;
A
#
# COMPACT_ATOMS: atom_id res chain seq x y z
N MET A 1 42.85 18.48 17.10
CA MET A 1 41.47 18.93 16.79
C MET A 1 41.43 20.44 16.47
N HIS A 2 42.05 20.90 15.38
CA HIS A 2 42.10 22.35 15.05
C HIS A 2 41.96 22.69 13.55
N SER A 3 41.67 21.72 12.68
CA SER A 3 41.74 21.94 11.22
C SER A 3 40.39 22.06 10.50
N TYR A 4 39.26 21.80 11.17
CA TYR A 4 37.93 21.83 10.51
C TYR A 4 37.32 23.25 10.44
N GLY A 5 37.65 24.14 11.39
CA GLY A 5 37.07 25.50 11.42
C GLY A 5 37.58 26.45 10.33
N GLN A 6 38.77 26.20 9.74
CA GLN A 6 39.36 27.07 8.72
C GLN A 6 38.86 26.80 7.29
N LEU A 7 38.26 25.63 7.02
CA LEU A 7 37.75 25.30 5.69
C LEU A 7 36.43 26.03 5.40
N LEU A 8 35.56 26.11 6.42
CA LEU A 8 34.26 26.79 6.34
C LEU A 8 34.38 28.30 6.13
N SER A 9 35.45 28.92 6.62
CA SER A 9 35.66 30.38 6.45
C SER A 9 36.24 30.76 5.09
N ARG A 10 36.85 29.83 4.35
CA ARG A 10 37.50 30.11 3.06
C ARG A 10 36.56 29.96 1.86
N TYR A 11 35.54 29.10 1.96
CA TYR A 11 34.61 28.83 0.87
C TYR A 11 33.14 28.73 1.33
N PRO A 12 32.62 29.70 2.10
CA PRO A 12 31.26 29.63 2.64
C PRO A 12 30.21 29.56 1.53
N LEU A 13 30.43 30.27 0.42
CA LEU A 13 29.51 30.28 -0.72
C LEU A 13 29.50 28.93 -1.46
N THR A 14 30.68 28.32 -1.66
CA THR A 14 30.78 27.03 -2.38
C THR A 14 30.14 25.91 -1.59
N ILE A 15 30.32 25.89 -0.27
CA ILE A 15 29.71 24.89 0.62
C ILE A 15 28.18 25.08 0.65
N VAL A 16 27.70 26.34 0.73
CA VAL A 16 26.25 26.64 0.65
C VAL A 16 25.65 26.21 -0.68
N VAL A 17 26.32 26.50 -1.81
CA VAL A 17 25.86 26.11 -3.16
C VAL A 17 25.83 24.59 -3.32
N VAL A 18 26.87 23.87 -2.87
CA VAL A 18 26.88 22.39 -2.94
C VAL A 18 25.80 21.80 -2.04
N THR A 19 25.55 22.39 -0.87
CA THR A 19 24.50 21.93 0.04
C THR A 19 23.11 22.19 -0.54
N LEU A 20 22.87 23.36 -1.13
CA LEU A 20 21.63 23.69 -1.84
C LEU A 20 21.41 22.78 -3.06
N LEU A 21 22.44 22.52 -3.86
CA LEU A 21 22.36 21.61 -5.01
C LEU A 21 22.09 20.17 -4.57
N ALA A 22 22.69 19.71 -3.47
CA ALA A 22 22.40 18.40 -2.89
C ALA A 22 20.94 18.34 -2.40
N LEU A 23 20.46 19.34 -1.66
CA LEU A 23 19.08 19.41 -1.18
C LEU A 23 18.05 19.46 -2.33
N LEU A 24 18.38 20.11 -3.45
CA LEU A 24 17.52 20.17 -4.63
C LEU A 24 17.46 18.83 -5.38
N SER A 25 18.55 18.04 -5.37
CA SER A 25 18.60 16.75 -6.08
C SER A 25 17.97 15.58 -5.30
N PHE A 26 17.77 15.71 -3.99
CA PHE A 26 17.02 14.71 -3.21
C PHE A 26 15.50 14.73 -3.48
N ASN A 27 14.93 15.89 -3.84
CA ASN A 27 13.48 16.00 -4.08
C ASN A 27 13.04 15.33 -5.39
N GLU A 28 13.86 15.35 -6.45
CA GLU A 28 13.51 14.69 -7.71
C GLU A 28 13.48 13.16 -7.58
N LEU A 29 14.34 12.59 -6.74
CA LEU A 29 14.40 11.13 -6.54
C LEU A 29 13.13 10.57 -5.88
N LEU A 30 12.52 11.32 -4.96
CA LEU A 30 11.27 10.95 -4.29
C LEU A 30 10.04 10.96 -5.23
N HIS A 31 10.10 11.69 -6.35
CA HIS A 31 9.03 11.71 -7.36
C HIS A 31 9.32 10.83 -8.59
N ALA A 32 10.56 10.39 -8.78
CA ALA A 32 10.97 9.67 -9.98
C ALA A 32 10.58 8.19 -9.97
N GLU A 33 10.37 7.55 -8.81
CA GLU A 33 10.25 6.09 -8.71
C GLU A 33 9.09 5.53 -9.56
N HIS A 34 8.04 6.33 -9.77
CA HIS A 34 6.85 5.94 -10.56
C HIS A 34 6.34 7.04 -11.51
N ASP A 35 7.24 7.80 -12.14
CA ASP A 35 6.88 8.87 -13.08
C ASP A 35 5.93 9.92 -12.45
N GLY A 36 6.15 10.23 -11.16
CA GLY A 36 5.34 11.16 -10.38
C GLY A 36 3.95 10.68 -9.99
N LYS A 37 3.62 9.39 -10.24
CA LYS A 37 2.31 8.83 -9.90
C LYS A 37 2.24 8.37 -8.46
N VAL A 38 1.13 8.69 -7.79
CA VAL A 38 0.78 8.10 -6.49
C VAL A 38 0.53 6.61 -6.65
N GLN A 39 1.22 5.77 -5.87
CA GLN A 39 1.07 4.33 -5.87
C GLN A 39 0.10 3.85 -4.80
N ILE A 40 -0.91 3.09 -5.23
CA ILE A 40 -1.92 2.52 -4.36
C ILE A 40 -1.87 1.01 -4.46
N LEU A 41 -1.59 0.32 -3.36
CA LEU A 41 -1.64 -1.13 -3.27
C LEU A 41 -2.99 -1.58 -2.69
N LEU A 42 -3.61 -2.56 -3.34
CA LEU A 42 -4.79 -3.25 -2.83
C LEU A 42 -4.40 -4.65 -2.34
N LEU A 43 -4.70 -4.94 -1.08
CA LEU A 43 -4.58 -6.27 -0.46
C LEU A 43 -5.95 -6.76 -0.03
N GLY A 44 -6.22 -8.05 -0.24
CA GLY A 44 -7.48 -8.65 0.16
C GLY A 44 -7.75 -9.97 -0.54
N ASP A 45 -9.01 -10.39 -0.44
CA ASP A 45 -9.50 -11.64 -1.01
C ASP A 45 -10.18 -11.46 -2.39
N SER A 46 -11.02 -12.44 -2.77
CA SER A 46 -11.79 -12.46 -4.02
C SER A 46 -12.64 -11.21 -4.26
N THR A 47 -13.10 -10.54 -3.20
CA THR A 47 -13.91 -9.32 -3.31
C THR A 47 -13.08 -8.09 -3.67
N THR A 48 -11.78 -8.11 -3.37
CA THR A 48 -10.81 -7.10 -3.80
C THR A 48 -10.25 -7.42 -5.16
N GLU A 49 -10.05 -8.71 -5.45
CA GLU A 49 -9.59 -9.19 -6.76
C GLU A 49 -10.64 -8.87 -7.83
N GLY A 50 -11.92 -8.94 -7.44
CA GLY A 50 -13.05 -8.78 -8.34
C GLY A 50 -13.23 -10.03 -9.21
N SER A 51 -13.02 -11.23 -8.67
CA SER A 51 -13.06 -12.47 -9.45
C SER A 51 -14.40 -12.69 -10.18
N ILE A 52 -15.52 -12.40 -9.53
CA ILE A 52 -16.86 -12.48 -10.16
C ILE A 52 -17.05 -11.39 -11.23
N PRO A 53 -16.81 -10.09 -10.97
CA PRO A 53 -16.79 -9.06 -12.02
C PRO A 53 -15.90 -9.42 -13.22
N ARG A 54 -14.70 -9.95 -12.99
CA ARG A 54 -13.77 -10.41 -14.04
C ARG A 54 -14.34 -11.57 -14.85
N LEU A 55 -15.01 -12.52 -14.21
CA LEU A 55 -15.67 -13.62 -14.91
C LEU A 55 -16.84 -13.13 -15.77
N MET A 56 -17.66 -12.22 -15.23
CA MET A 56 -18.87 -11.72 -15.87
C MET A 56 -18.58 -10.72 -17.00
N LYS A 57 -17.55 -9.88 -16.83
CA LYS A 57 -17.15 -8.86 -17.78
C LYS A 57 -15.62 -8.70 -17.79
N PRO A 58 -14.88 -9.62 -18.46
CA PRO A 58 -13.42 -9.62 -18.45
C PRO A 58 -12.79 -8.29 -18.89
N GLU A 59 -13.36 -7.66 -19.92
CA GLU A 59 -12.90 -6.37 -20.48
C GLU A 59 -13.49 -5.15 -19.76
N GLY A 60 -14.23 -5.36 -18.66
CA GLY A 60 -14.77 -4.26 -17.86
C GLY A 60 -13.68 -3.53 -17.07
N PRO A 61 -13.92 -2.28 -16.66
CA PRO A 61 -13.05 -1.65 -15.67
C PRO A 61 -13.22 -2.41 -14.34
N HIS A 62 -12.12 -3.01 -13.88
CA HIS A 62 -12.05 -3.67 -12.58
C HIS A 62 -11.64 -2.67 -11.49
N LEU A 63 -11.63 -3.09 -10.23
CA LEU A 63 -11.50 -2.18 -9.09
C LEU A 63 -10.31 -1.22 -9.22
N GLU A 64 -9.14 -1.71 -9.63
CA GLU A 64 -7.96 -0.88 -9.85
C GLU A 64 -8.20 0.23 -10.89
N ALA A 65 -8.75 -0.12 -12.06
CA ALA A 65 -9.05 0.83 -13.13
C ALA A 65 -10.18 1.79 -12.73
N VAL A 66 -11.18 1.31 -11.98
CA VAL A 66 -12.25 2.17 -11.45
C VAL A 66 -11.69 3.20 -10.48
N LEU A 67 -10.79 2.80 -9.58
CA LEU A 67 -10.13 3.74 -8.67
C LEU A 67 -9.29 4.76 -9.43
N GLU A 68 -8.47 4.33 -10.39
CA GLU A 68 -7.70 5.24 -11.24
C GLU A 68 -8.61 6.24 -11.98
N GLN A 69 -9.72 5.77 -12.57
CA GLN A 69 -10.69 6.63 -13.28
C GLN A 69 -11.38 7.63 -12.36
N LEU A 70 -11.81 7.20 -11.17
CA LEU A 70 -12.49 8.07 -10.21
C LEU A 70 -11.55 9.12 -9.63
N LEU A 71 -10.29 8.76 -9.38
CA LEU A 71 -9.26 9.69 -8.89
C LEU A 71 -8.85 10.67 -9.99
N ALA A 72 -8.66 10.20 -11.22
CA ALA A 72 -8.34 11.06 -12.37
C ALA A 72 -9.47 12.05 -12.73
N ALA A 73 -10.72 11.75 -12.35
CA ALA A 73 -11.84 12.67 -12.52
C ALA A 73 -11.78 13.88 -11.57
N GLN A 74 -10.93 13.83 -10.53
CA GLN A 74 -10.69 14.96 -9.61
C GLN A 74 -9.57 15.85 -10.19
N LYS A 75 -9.90 17.12 -10.46
CA LYS A 75 -9.02 18.04 -11.19
C LYS A 75 -7.66 18.32 -10.54
N ASP A 76 -7.60 18.22 -9.21
CA ASP A 76 -6.44 18.66 -8.43
C ASP A 76 -5.67 17.48 -7.80
N LEU A 77 -6.01 16.24 -8.16
CA LEU A 77 -5.28 15.06 -7.70
C LEU A 77 -4.14 14.71 -8.66
N PRO A 78 -2.99 14.24 -8.14
CA PRO A 78 -1.93 13.72 -8.98
C PRO A 78 -2.41 12.45 -9.71
N PRO A 79 -1.80 12.11 -10.86
CA PRO A 79 -2.03 10.83 -11.50
C PRO A 79 -1.74 9.68 -10.53
N THR A 80 -2.51 8.60 -10.62
CA THR A 80 -2.37 7.45 -9.75
C THR A 80 -2.07 6.18 -10.54
N HIS A 81 -1.44 5.23 -9.88
CA HIS A 81 -1.34 3.85 -10.34
C HIS A 81 -1.80 2.92 -9.23
N VAL A 82 -2.70 2.00 -9.56
CA VAL A 82 -3.28 1.07 -8.59
C VAL A 82 -2.80 -0.34 -8.89
N ILE A 83 -2.10 -0.95 -7.93
CA ILE A 83 -1.62 -2.32 -7.96
C ILE A 83 -2.59 -3.20 -7.20
N ASN A 84 -3.30 -4.09 -7.90
CA ASN A 84 -4.16 -5.07 -7.27
C ASN A 84 -3.39 -6.36 -6.96
N SER A 85 -2.97 -6.54 -5.71
CA SER A 85 -2.25 -7.72 -5.23
C SER A 85 -3.14 -8.56 -4.30
N SER A 86 -4.41 -8.71 -4.65
CA SER A 86 -5.36 -9.57 -3.92
C SER A 86 -5.51 -10.94 -4.58
N LEU A 87 -5.97 -11.93 -3.81
CA LEU A 87 -6.10 -13.30 -4.30
C LEU A 87 -7.35 -13.99 -3.75
N SER A 88 -8.10 -14.66 -4.62
CA SER A 88 -9.29 -15.43 -4.24
C SER A 88 -9.01 -16.49 -3.18
N GLY A 89 -9.86 -16.52 -2.16
CA GLY A 89 -9.76 -17.44 -1.02
C GLY A 89 -8.58 -17.15 -0.09
N GLU A 90 -7.99 -15.97 -0.17
CA GLU A 90 -6.94 -15.53 0.75
C GLU A 90 -7.51 -15.03 2.08
N TYR A 91 -6.72 -15.27 3.12
CA TYR A 91 -6.86 -14.82 4.50
C TYR A 91 -5.46 -14.46 4.99
N ILE A 92 -5.33 -13.70 6.08
CA ILE A 92 -4.07 -13.05 6.48
C ILE A 92 -2.95 -14.06 6.68
N ASP A 93 -3.20 -15.16 7.42
CA ASP A 93 -2.18 -16.20 7.59
C ASP A 93 -1.70 -16.78 6.25
N ARG A 94 -2.60 -17.03 5.29
CA ARG A 94 -2.22 -17.56 3.97
C ARG A 94 -1.35 -16.62 3.17
N LEU A 95 -1.55 -15.31 3.27
CA LEU A 95 -0.71 -14.31 2.63
C LEU A 95 0.77 -14.49 3.03
N PHE A 96 1.02 -14.78 4.31
CA PHE A 96 2.36 -15.02 4.85
C PHE A 96 2.84 -16.45 4.64
N SER A 97 2.05 -17.45 5.04
CA SER A 97 2.44 -18.86 5.05
C SER A 97 2.68 -19.42 3.64
N SER A 98 2.08 -18.82 2.60
CA SER A 98 2.35 -19.17 1.20
C SER A 98 3.61 -18.52 0.61
N GLY A 99 4.25 -17.59 1.33
CA GLY A 99 5.36 -16.77 0.83
C GLY A 99 4.93 -15.69 -0.17
N ARG A 100 3.63 -15.49 -0.39
CA ARG A 100 3.11 -14.51 -1.35
C ARG A 100 3.47 -13.09 -0.95
N TYR A 101 3.40 -12.77 0.34
CA TYR A 101 3.79 -11.47 0.84
C TYR A 101 5.20 -11.06 0.42
N ASP A 102 6.20 -11.93 0.68
CA ASP A 102 7.60 -11.64 0.36
C ASP A 102 7.87 -11.53 -1.14
N ARG A 103 7.07 -12.24 -1.96
CA ARG A 103 7.17 -12.25 -3.41
C ARG A 103 6.53 -11.02 -4.06
N ASP A 104 5.32 -10.68 -3.64
CA ASP A 104 4.44 -9.76 -4.37
C ASP A 104 4.25 -8.41 -3.65
N VAL A 105 4.60 -8.29 -2.38
CA VAL A 105 4.28 -7.11 -1.55
C VAL A 105 5.51 -6.49 -0.90
N ALA A 106 6.34 -7.28 -0.22
CA ALA A 106 7.42 -6.77 0.65
C ALA A 106 8.45 -5.88 -0.07
N LYS A 107 8.64 -6.09 -1.37
CA LYS A 107 9.67 -5.41 -2.18
C LYS A 107 9.10 -4.39 -3.16
N LEU A 108 7.81 -4.08 -3.09
CA LEU A 108 7.22 -3.08 -3.96
C LEU A 108 7.80 -1.69 -3.64
N PRO A 109 8.45 -1.02 -4.59
CA PRO A 109 9.02 0.29 -4.36
C PRO A 109 7.93 1.38 -4.24
N GLY A 110 8.18 2.43 -3.47
CA GLY A 110 7.43 3.69 -3.52
C GLY A 110 5.92 3.59 -3.31
N ILE A 111 5.43 2.70 -2.44
CA ILE A 111 3.99 2.60 -2.16
C ILE A 111 3.54 3.73 -1.23
N ASP A 112 2.58 4.55 -1.67
CA ASP A 112 2.05 5.68 -0.90
C ASP A 112 0.84 5.29 -0.04
N TYR A 113 -0.05 4.44 -0.57
CA TYR A 113 -1.26 4.01 0.11
C TYR A 113 -1.45 2.49 0.01
N ILE A 114 -1.87 1.87 1.10
CA ILE A 114 -2.19 0.44 1.14
C ILE A 114 -3.60 0.26 1.68
N PHE A 115 -4.52 -0.17 0.82
CA PHE A 115 -5.89 -0.50 1.17
C PHE A 115 -5.96 -1.99 1.54
N ILE A 116 -6.41 -2.28 2.77
CA ILE A 116 -6.35 -3.63 3.35
C ILE A 116 -7.78 -4.14 3.58
N ARG A 117 -8.18 -5.17 2.84
CA ARG A 117 -9.54 -5.71 2.79
C ARG A 117 -9.56 -7.22 3.04
N TYR A 118 -9.23 -7.63 4.26
CA TYR A 118 -9.34 -9.01 4.74
C TYR A 118 -10.48 -9.16 5.75
N GLY A 119 -10.92 -10.39 6.01
CA GLY A 119 -11.93 -10.70 7.01
C GLY A 119 -12.90 -11.81 6.62
N ILE A 120 -13.33 -11.91 5.35
CA ILE A 120 -14.37 -12.88 4.94
C ILE A 120 -13.85 -14.32 5.08
N ASN A 121 -12.70 -14.62 4.47
CA ASN A 121 -12.12 -15.96 4.56
C ASN A 121 -11.49 -16.24 5.92
N ASP A 122 -10.99 -15.20 6.59
CA ASP A 122 -10.46 -15.29 7.96
C ASP A 122 -11.55 -15.77 8.93
N ARG A 123 -12.75 -15.18 8.86
CA ARG A 123 -13.92 -15.58 9.67
C ARG A 123 -14.29 -17.05 9.50
N ALA A 124 -14.13 -17.60 8.30
CA ALA A 124 -14.44 -19.00 8.04
C ALA A 124 -13.35 -19.98 8.54
N ARG A 125 -12.18 -19.49 8.95
CA ARG A 125 -11.02 -20.32 9.28
C ARG A 125 -10.54 -20.19 10.73
N LEU A 126 -10.65 -19.01 11.30
CA LEU A 126 -10.26 -18.74 12.68
C LEU A 126 -11.29 -19.32 13.65
N ASN A 127 -10.83 -19.84 14.79
CA ASN A 127 -11.71 -20.43 15.79
C ASN A 127 -12.39 -19.34 16.62
N ASP A 128 -11.62 -18.37 17.11
CA ASP A 128 -12.11 -17.16 17.75
C ASP A 128 -11.76 -15.92 16.93
N PHE A 129 -12.60 -15.61 15.95
CA PHE A 129 -12.42 -14.44 15.10
C PHE A 129 -12.30 -13.12 15.88
N LYS A 130 -12.93 -12.98 17.05
CA LYS A 130 -12.93 -11.71 17.80
C LYS A 130 -11.58 -11.41 18.45
N THR A 131 -10.76 -12.44 18.65
CA THR A 131 -9.43 -12.31 19.26
C THR A 131 -8.32 -12.56 18.25
N GLU A 132 -8.42 -13.66 17.48
CA GLU A 132 -7.40 -14.08 16.52
C GLU A 132 -7.28 -13.11 15.34
N PHE A 133 -8.40 -12.62 14.78
CA PHE A 133 -8.33 -11.73 13.61
C PHE A 133 -7.67 -10.38 13.93
N PRO A 134 -8.00 -9.67 15.02
CA PRO A 134 -7.26 -8.48 15.40
C PRO A 134 -5.76 -8.72 15.61
N GLU A 135 -5.35 -9.88 16.16
CA GLU A 135 -3.94 -10.23 16.32
C GLU A 135 -3.24 -10.40 14.97
N ASP A 136 -3.82 -11.21 14.07
CA ASP A 136 -3.30 -11.40 12.71
C ASP A 136 -3.25 -10.07 11.94
N PHE A 137 -4.29 -9.25 12.08
CA PHE A 137 -4.35 -7.94 11.44
C PHE A 137 -3.26 -7.00 11.96
N HIS A 138 -2.99 -6.99 13.27
CA HIS A 138 -1.89 -6.23 13.84
C HIS A 138 -0.53 -6.71 13.34
N GLN A 139 -0.32 -8.03 13.17
CA GLN A 139 0.89 -8.57 12.58
C GLN A 139 1.06 -8.12 11.12
N LEU A 140 -0.03 -8.13 10.34
CA LEU A 140 -0.03 -7.61 8.98
C LEU A 140 0.37 -6.12 8.95
N LEU A 141 -0.24 -5.29 9.79
CA LEU A 141 0.08 -3.86 9.87
C LEU A 141 1.53 -3.63 10.30
N ALA A 142 2.03 -4.38 11.28
CA ALA A 142 3.41 -4.28 11.74
C ALA A 142 4.38 -4.61 10.60
N ARG A 143 4.11 -5.68 9.84
CA ARG A 143 4.96 -6.08 8.72
C ARG A 143 4.90 -5.06 7.57
N LEU A 144 3.71 -4.56 7.23
CA LEU A 144 3.56 -3.49 6.24
C LEU A 144 4.28 -2.21 6.66
N ARG A 145 4.25 -1.83 7.94
CA ARG A 145 5.02 -0.67 8.44
C ARG A 145 6.53 -0.86 8.36
N GLN A 146 7.01 -2.09 8.55
CA GLN A 146 8.43 -2.38 8.42
C GLN A 146 8.89 -2.25 6.96
N ASP A 147 8.13 -2.81 6.03
CA ASP A 147 8.54 -2.93 4.63
C ASP A 147 8.12 -1.71 3.79
N HIS A 148 7.08 -0.97 4.21
CA HIS A 148 6.54 0.25 3.58
C HIS A 148 6.33 1.37 4.62
N PRO A 149 7.41 1.90 5.23
CA PRO A 149 7.31 2.81 6.38
C PRO A 149 6.53 4.11 6.09
N GLU A 150 6.68 4.65 4.89
CA GLU A 150 6.05 5.91 4.46
C GLU A 150 4.60 5.74 4.00
N ALA A 151 4.16 4.51 3.73
CA ALA A 151 2.82 4.25 3.22
C ALA A 151 1.74 4.58 4.26
N VAL A 152 0.64 5.16 3.81
CA VAL A 152 -0.58 5.29 4.61
C VAL A 152 -1.35 3.97 4.54
N LEU A 153 -1.42 3.28 5.68
CA LEU A 153 -2.20 2.05 5.80
C LEU A 153 -3.67 2.39 6.06
N ILE A 154 -4.56 1.88 5.21
CA ILE A 154 -6.01 2.11 5.27
C ILE A 154 -6.70 0.75 5.48
N PRO A 155 -6.91 0.33 6.74
CA PRO A 155 -7.81 -0.77 7.05
C PRO A 155 -9.21 -0.46 6.55
N MET A 156 -9.85 -1.43 5.90
CA MET A 156 -11.19 -1.30 5.38
C MET A 156 -12.09 -2.39 5.94
N THR A 157 -13.38 -2.07 6.09
CA THR A 157 -14.39 -3.09 6.36
C THR A 157 -14.63 -3.94 5.11
N VAL A 158 -14.91 -5.22 5.32
CA VAL A 158 -15.40 -6.09 4.25
C VAL A 158 -16.76 -5.59 3.76
N ILE A 159 -17.09 -5.84 2.50
CA ILE A 159 -18.45 -5.58 2.00
C ILE A 159 -19.41 -6.56 2.70
N PRO A 160 -20.66 -6.15 2.98
CA PRO A 160 -21.67 -7.07 3.48
C PRO A 160 -21.79 -8.27 2.53
N PHE A 161 -21.48 -9.46 3.06
CA PHE A 161 -21.45 -10.70 2.29
C PHE A 161 -22.61 -11.64 2.65
N SER A 162 -23.27 -11.39 3.78
CA SER A 162 -24.38 -12.20 4.30
C SER A 162 -25.62 -11.34 4.57
N ASN A 163 -26.74 -12.01 4.85
CA ASN A 163 -27.96 -11.32 5.29
C ASN A 163 -27.74 -10.64 6.66
N GLU A 164 -28.67 -9.76 7.05
CA GLU A 164 -28.57 -8.99 8.30
C GLU A 164 -28.42 -9.89 9.53
N GLU A 165 -29.14 -11.01 9.59
CA GLU A 165 -29.05 -11.98 10.70
C GLU A 165 -27.62 -12.49 10.91
N ALA A 166 -26.95 -12.92 9.85
CA ALA A 166 -25.56 -13.41 9.91
C ALA A 166 -24.52 -12.29 10.13
N SER A 167 -24.92 -11.03 10.09
CA SER A 167 -24.02 -9.86 10.23
C SER A 167 -24.01 -9.26 11.64
N THR A 168 -24.70 -9.88 12.61
CA THR A 168 -24.85 -9.36 14.00
C THR A 168 -23.87 -9.97 15.02
N GLU A 169 -23.01 -10.90 14.60
CA GLU A 169 -21.97 -11.52 15.46
C GLU A 169 -20.60 -10.89 15.30
#